data_AF-A0A0G1W1X8-F1
#
_entry.id   AF-A0A0G1W1X8-F1
#
_cell.length_a   1.000
_cell.length_b   1.000
_cell.length_c   1.000
_cell.angle_alpha   90.00
_cell.angle_beta   90.00
_cell.angle_gamma   90.00
#
_symmetry.space_group_name_H-M   'P 1'
#
loop_
_entity.id
_entity.type
_entity.pdbx_description
1 polymer ?
#
loop_
_entity_poly.entity_id
_entity_poly.type
_entity_poly.pdbx_seq_one_letter_code
_entity_poly.pdbx_strand_id
1 'polypeptide(L)'
;MTKRTKRDWHPNFKKYMKFISEHPNYAGMPFLYKKDGSIRWVVTRNSEAGQARLRWWDKKRKEIGLLKGDAWISKTARAIHPTGEKPCQICGNVMSLDYIYPNKRNSMSPGAMSNAPDRLDGYHTYNLCCRSKQDTDHLGPISLGFNHRPKFRPLTRAANSARNNRMTFEDIKLLLVEEITEPIISAHSKSIWDLLKNKVRNDTDALKLGKLMRENMHHILSIFSYLAKKGYKDFLIRNFLHPEYANYSIKFEIFDPKTGTYKEMIKTSGTKKQYANNAKRYIRISLESLKQYSLKKNRNLKKWLNDDTEENLAQVVKYLESGNEKKALSKLFETFEVVAKHLSTKFN
;
A
#
# COMPACT_ATOMS: atom_id res chain seq x y z
N MET A 1 20.31 20.44 -16.50
CA MET A 1 20.06 18.98 -16.53
C MET A 1 21.28 18.28 -15.96
N THR A 2 21.20 17.62 -14.80
CA THR A 2 22.32 16.86 -14.25
C THR A 2 22.67 15.72 -15.20
N LYS A 3 23.89 15.72 -15.75
CA LYS A 3 24.45 14.61 -16.55
C LYS A 3 24.34 13.35 -15.71
N ARG A 4 23.47 12.41 -16.11
CA ARG A 4 23.39 11.09 -15.48
C ARG A 4 24.74 10.41 -15.70
N THR A 5 25.49 10.19 -14.62
CA THR A 5 26.69 9.35 -14.62
C THR A 5 26.32 7.97 -15.14
N LYS A 6 27.04 7.51 -16.18
CA LYS A 6 26.83 6.20 -16.79
C LYS A 6 27.16 5.15 -15.73
N ARG A 7 26.17 4.34 -15.33
CA ARG A 7 26.37 3.27 -14.35
C ARG A 7 27.34 2.26 -14.93
N ASP A 8 28.43 2.00 -14.22
CA ASP A 8 29.26 0.84 -14.51
C ASP A 8 28.65 -0.41 -13.88
N TRP A 9 28.52 -1.47 -14.68
CA TRP A 9 27.91 -2.74 -14.27
C TRP A 9 28.98 -3.78 -14.05
N HIS A 10 28.77 -4.64 -13.05
CA HIS A 10 29.69 -5.74 -12.76
C HIS A 10 29.90 -6.64 -14.00
N PRO A 11 31.14 -7.11 -14.29
CA PRO A 11 31.43 -7.96 -15.44
C PRO A 11 30.51 -9.18 -15.58
N ASN A 12 30.20 -9.89 -14.48
CA ASN A 12 29.25 -11.01 -14.49
C ASN A 12 27.86 -10.60 -14.97
N PHE A 13 27.39 -9.40 -14.61
CA PHE A 13 26.11 -8.88 -15.09
C PHE A 13 26.18 -8.56 -16.60
N LYS A 14 27.29 -8.00 -17.08
CA LYS A 14 27.53 -7.77 -18.51
C LYS A 14 27.54 -9.08 -19.32
N LYS A 15 28.23 -10.12 -18.81
CA LYS A 15 28.23 -11.47 -19.41
C LYS A 15 26.82 -12.07 -19.45
N TYR A 16 26.07 -11.98 -18.36
CA TYR A 16 24.68 -12.45 -18.29
C TYR A 16 23.76 -11.73 -19.28
N MET A 17 23.89 -10.41 -19.43
CA MET A 17 23.09 -9.68 -20.41
C MET A 17 23.33 -10.20 -21.84
N LYS A 18 24.60 -10.41 -22.21
CA LYS A 18 24.97 -10.99 -23.52
C LYS A 18 24.38 -12.39 -23.68
N PHE A 19 24.54 -13.24 -22.67
CA PHE A 19 23.96 -14.58 -22.64
C PHE A 19 22.44 -14.56 -22.86
N ILE A 20 21.70 -13.72 -22.15
CA ILE A 20 20.24 -13.61 -22.31
C ILE A 20 19.85 -13.10 -23.70
N SER A 21 20.57 -12.10 -24.23
CA SER A 21 20.25 -11.55 -25.56
C SER A 21 20.51 -12.53 -26.71
N GLU A 22 21.42 -13.48 -26.52
CA GLU A 22 21.80 -14.48 -27.52
C GLU A 22 21.06 -15.82 -27.33
N HIS A 23 20.38 -16.02 -26.20
CA HIS A 23 19.71 -17.27 -25.89
C HIS A 23 18.48 -17.52 -26.79
N PRO A 24 18.27 -18.75 -27.30
CA PRO A 24 17.13 -19.11 -28.16
C PRO A 24 15.75 -18.69 -27.62
N ASN A 25 15.55 -18.76 -26.30
CA ASN A 25 14.30 -18.33 -25.64
C ASN A 25 13.93 -16.86 -25.92
N TYR A 26 14.92 -16.00 -26.22
CA TYR A 26 14.72 -14.58 -26.55
C TYR A 26 14.91 -14.27 -28.04
N ALA A 27 15.04 -15.29 -28.88
CA ALA A 27 15.19 -15.13 -30.32
C ALA A 27 14.03 -14.33 -30.93
N GLY A 28 14.37 -13.42 -31.84
CA GLY A 28 13.42 -12.54 -32.51
C GLY A 28 12.82 -11.44 -31.62
N MET A 29 13.39 -11.15 -30.44
CA MET A 29 12.91 -10.04 -29.61
C MET A 29 13.07 -8.70 -30.37
N PRO A 30 11.98 -7.93 -30.58
CA PRO A 30 12.06 -6.67 -31.32
C PRO A 30 12.88 -5.60 -30.59
N PHE A 31 13.66 -4.85 -31.37
CA PHE A 31 14.45 -3.71 -30.91
C PHE A 31 15.41 -4.07 -29.77
N LEU A 32 16.03 -5.25 -29.80
CA LEU A 32 16.93 -5.71 -28.73
C LEU A 32 18.24 -4.91 -28.66
N TYR A 33 18.72 -4.38 -29.78
CA TYR A 33 19.95 -3.58 -29.84
C TYR A 33 19.66 -2.12 -30.20
N LYS A 34 20.49 -1.20 -29.69
CA LYS A 34 20.52 0.21 -30.11
C LYS A 34 21.38 0.36 -31.37
N LYS A 35 21.37 1.57 -31.95
CA LYS A 35 22.19 1.93 -33.11
C LYS A 35 23.70 1.77 -32.85
N ASP A 36 24.13 1.93 -31.59
CA ASP A 36 25.53 1.78 -31.16
C ASP A 36 25.92 0.31 -30.84
N GLY A 37 25.06 -0.66 -31.18
CA GLY A 37 25.26 -2.08 -30.88
C GLY A 37 25.05 -2.47 -29.42
N SER A 38 24.84 -1.51 -28.50
CA SER A 38 24.57 -1.83 -27.10
C SER A 38 23.16 -2.39 -26.92
N ILE A 39 23.00 -3.30 -25.96
CA ILE A 39 21.70 -3.92 -25.70
C ILE A 39 20.73 -2.87 -25.15
N ARG A 40 19.55 -2.80 -25.77
CA ARG A 40 18.41 -1.97 -25.36
C ARG A 40 17.51 -2.79 -24.46
N TRP A 41 17.64 -2.65 -23.16
CA TRP A 41 16.81 -3.44 -22.24
C TRP A 41 15.43 -2.80 -22.01
N VAL A 42 15.30 -1.47 -22.04
CA VAL A 42 14.01 -0.76 -21.92
C VAL A 42 13.57 -0.02 -23.15
N VAL A 43 12.25 -0.06 -23.33
CA VAL A 43 11.48 0.72 -24.29
C VAL A 43 10.26 1.28 -23.59
N THR A 44 9.81 2.46 -23.99
CA THR A 44 8.56 3.03 -23.46
C THR A 44 7.37 2.28 -24.05
N ARG A 45 6.38 1.94 -23.22
CA ARG A 45 5.24 1.11 -23.63
C ARG A 45 4.49 1.62 -24.87
N ASN A 46 4.31 2.94 -24.97
CA ASN A 46 3.56 3.56 -26.07
C ASN A 46 4.41 3.84 -27.32
N SER A 47 5.71 3.55 -27.29
CA SER A 47 6.53 3.61 -28.50
C SER A 47 6.25 2.42 -29.42
N GLU A 48 6.60 2.58 -30.69
CA GLU A 48 6.62 1.49 -31.66
C GLU A 48 7.35 0.25 -31.11
N ALA A 49 8.53 0.45 -30.54
CA ALA A 49 9.33 -0.61 -29.94
C ALA A 49 8.64 -1.27 -28.74
N GLY A 50 7.94 -0.49 -27.91
CA GLY A 50 7.14 -0.99 -26.79
C GLY A 50 5.98 -1.88 -27.25
N GLN A 51 5.24 -1.44 -28.28
CA GLN A 51 4.13 -2.21 -28.84
C GLN A 51 4.61 -3.49 -29.53
N ALA A 52 5.73 -3.43 -30.27
CA ALA A 52 6.33 -4.60 -30.88
C ALA A 52 6.74 -5.65 -29.83
N ARG A 53 7.37 -5.22 -28.72
CA ARG A 53 7.72 -6.13 -27.62
C ARG A 53 6.50 -6.70 -26.92
N LEU A 54 5.43 -5.92 -26.75
CA LEU A 54 4.19 -6.41 -26.14
C LEU A 54 3.57 -7.55 -26.95
N ARG A 55 3.55 -7.42 -28.29
CA ARG A 55 3.10 -8.48 -29.21
C ARG A 55 3.99 -9.71 -29.12
N TRP A 56 5.31 -9.52 -29.12
CA TRP A 56 6.27 -10.63 -28.98
C TRP A 56 6.07 -11.40 -27.68
N TRP A 57 5.88 -10.69 -26.56
CA TRP A 57 5.58 -11.31 -25.27
C TRP A 57 4.27 -12.08 -25.28
N ASP A 58 3.21 -11.55 -25.90
CA ASP A 58 1.92 -12.25 -25.99
C ASP A 58 2.03 -13.53 -26.84
N LYS A 59 2.87 -13.51 -27.87
CA LYS A 59 3.22 -14.71 -28.65
C LYS A 59 3.92 -15.75 -27.77
N LYS A 60 5.00 -15.36 -27.08
CA LYS A 60 5.73 -16.26 -26.15
C LYS A 60 4.83 -16.85 -25.08
N ARG A 61 3.92 -16.05 -24.53
CA ARG A 61 2.91 -16.52 -23.57
C ARG A 61 2.05 -17.65 -24.15
N LYS A 62 1.56 -17.48 -25.39
CA LYS A 62 0.73 -18.48 -26.06
C LYS A 62 1.51 -19.75 -26.37
N GLU A 63 2.77 -19.63 -26.80
CA GLU A 63 3.66 -20.77 -27.07
C GLU A 63 3.81 -21.69 -25.85
N ILE A 64 3.85 -21.12 -24.65
CA ILE A 64 3.96 -21.89 -23.39
C ILE A 64 2.59 -22.20 -22.73
N GLY A 65 1.48 -21.97 -23.44
CA GLY A 65 0.13 -22.27 -22.92
C GLY A 65 -0.35 -21.41 -21.74
N LEU A 66 0.29 -20.27 -21.46
CA LEU A 66 -0.04 -19.45 -20.29
C LEU A 66 -1.24 -18.54 -20.56
N LEU A 67 -2.26 -18.50 -19.69
CA LEU A 67 -3.42 -17.61 -19.87
C LEU A 67 -3.09 -16.13 -19.64
N LYS A 68 -3.78 -15.24 -20.36
CA LYS A 68 -3.59 -13.79 -20.23
C LYS A 68 -4.34 -13.26 -19.00
N GLY A 69 -3.69 -13.32 -17.84
CA GLY A 69 -4.20 -12.78 -16.58
C GLY A 69 -3.24 -11.75 -15.96
N ASP A 70 -3.38 -11.52 -14.66
CA ASP A 70 -2.52 -10.57 -13.96
C ASP A 70 -1.04 -10.94 -14.04
N ALA A 71 -0.22 -9.91 -14.30
CA ALA A 71 1.23 -9.99 -14.40
C ALA A 71 1.72 -11.06 -15.42
N TRP A 72 0.91 -11.36 -16.44
CA TRP A 72 1.15 -12.45 -17.40
C TRP A 72 2.55 -12.41 -18.02
N ILE A 73 3.06 -11.23 -18.34
CA ILE A 73 4.37 -11.14 -18.98
C ILE A 73 5.50 -11.47 -17.99
N SER A 74 5.36 -11.16 -16.70
CA SER A 74 6.29 -11.68 -15.66
C SER A 74 6.34 -13.18 -15.65
N LYS A 75 5.16 -13.80 -15.70
CA LYS A 75 5.02 -15.24 -15.60
C LYS A 75 5.63 -15.90 -16.84
N THR A 76 5.37 -15.32 -18.01
CA THR A 76 6.03 -15.71 -19.27
C THR A 76 7.54 -15.54 -19.19
N ALA A 77 8.04 -14.39 -18.75
CA ALA A 77 9.48 -14.13 -18.65
C ALA A 77 10.20 -15.09 -17.69
N ARG A 78 9.55 -15.47 -16.57
CA ARG A 78 10.06 -16.49 -15.65
C ARG A 78 10.08 -17.87 -16.29
N ALA A 79 8.96 -18.27 -16.90
CA ALA A 79 8.81 -19.60 -17.50
C ALA A 79 9.81 -19.84 -18.65
N ILE A 80 10.13 -18.80 -19.44
CA ILE A 80 11.11 -18.90 -20.52
C ILE A 80 12.54 -18.51 -20.07
N HIS A 81 12.77 -18.22 -18.80
CA HIS A 81 14.10 -17.83 -18.35
C HIS A 81 15.05 -19.04 -18.42
N PRO A 82 16.21 -18.96 -19.10
CA PRO A 82 17.06 -20.12 -19.37
C PRO A 82 17.53 -20.90 -18.14
N THR A 83 17.89 -20.18 -17.08
CA THR A 83 18.54 -20.77 -15.91
C THR A 83 17.74 -20.59 -14.61
N GLY A 84 16.64 -19.82 -14.64
CA GLY A 84 16.03 -19.34 -13.41
C GLY A 84 16.93 -18.47 -12.51
N GLU A 85 18.13 -18.04 -12.94
CA GLU A 85 19.11 -17.33 -12.11
C GLU A 85 19.66 -16.06 -12.78
N LYS A 86 20.09 -15.07 -11.98
CA LYS A 86 20.59 -13.78 -12.46
C LYS A 86 21.66 -13.19 -11.54
N PRO A 87 22.80 -12.72 -12.09
CA PRO A 87 23.81 -11.99 -11.32
C PRO A 87 23.38 -10.57 -10.94
N CYS A 88 23.86 -10.11 -9.78
CA CYS A 88 23.66 -8.73 -9.31
C CYS A 88 24.42 -7.72 -10.19
N GLN A 89 23.78 -6.57 -10.49
CA GLN A 89 24.37 -5.49 -11.29
C GLN A 89 25.60 -4.83 -10.64
N ILE A 90 25.70 -4.91 -9.31
CA ILE A 90 26.71 -4.21 -8.50
C ILE A 90 27.83 -5.17 -8.08
N CYS A 91 27.49 -6.29 -7.44
CA CYS A 91 28.49 -7.22 -6.87
C CYS A 91 28.69 -8.51 -7.69
N GLY A 92 27.90 -8.75 -8.74
CA GLY A 92 28.12 -9.91 -9.62
C GLY A 92 27.70 -11.29 -9.09
N ASN A 93 27.32 -11.42 -7.82
CA ASN A 93 26.84 -12.68 -7.25
C ASN A 93 25.57 -13.15 -7.97
N VAL A 94 25.53 -14.42 -8.34
CA VAL A 94 24.39 -15.09 -8.98
C VAL A 94 23.30 -15.38 -7.95
N MET A 95 22.06 -15.09 -8.30
CA MET A 95 20.89 -15.28 -7.42
C MET A 95 19.76 -15.96 -8.20
N SER A 96 19.12 -16.96 -7.60
CA SER A 96 17.86 -17.50 -8.10
C SER A 96 16.74 -16.43 -8.18
N LEU A 97 15.99 -16.49 -9.28
CA LEU A 97 14.77 -15.71 -9.53
C LEU A 97 13.59 -16.21 -8.68
N ASP A 98 13.72 -17.34 -7.99
CA ASP A 98 12.74 -17.91 -7.05
C ASP A 98 12.79 -17.33 -5.64
N TYR A 99 13.58 -16.25 -5.45
CA TYR A 99 13.58 -15.38 -4.26
C TYR A 99 13.99 -16.08 -2.95
N ILE A 100 15.24 -16.56 -2.84
CA ILE A 100 15.75 -17.20 -1.61
C ILE A 100 17.12 -16.64 -1.16
N TYR A 101 17.28 -15.34 -0.83
CA TYR A 101 18.58 -14.86 -0.27
C TYR A 101 18.48 -13.65 0.69
N PRO A 102 19.24 -13.65 1.82
CA PRO A 102 19.50 -12.47 2.66
C PRO A 102 20.64 -11.58 2.11
N ASN A 103 20.77 -10.33 2.58
CA ASN A 103 21.77 -9.36 2.10
C ASN A 103 23.00 -9.24 3.03
N LYS A 104 24.09 -8.65 2.49
CA LYS A 104 25.43 -8.55 3.11
C LYS A 104 25.53 -7.56 4.30
N ARG A 105 24.47 -6.83 4.66
CA ARG A 105 24.53 -5.79 5.71
C ARG A 105 23.48 -5.90 6.81
N ASN A 106 22.70 -6.99 6.85
CA ASN A 106 21.65 -7.20 7.85
C ASN A 106 20.72 -5.97 8.02
N SER A 107 20.49 -5.18 6.96
CA SER A 107 19.74 -3.91 7.02
C SER A 107 18.88 -3.69 5.76
N MET A 108 17.68 -3.10 5.95
CA MET A 108 16.62 -2.79 4.97
C MET A 108 16.57 -1.28 4.60
N SER A 109 15.96 -0.96 3.45
CA SER A 109 15.50 0.39 3.07
C SER A 109 14.13 0.30 2.38
N PRO A 110 13.27 1.33 2.35
CA PRO A 110 11.83 1.19 2.07
C PRO A 110 11.43 1.33 0.57
N GLY A 111 10.46 0.52 0.09
CA GLY A 111 9.56 0.91 -1.04
C GLY A 111 9.15 -0.10 -2.15
N ALA A 112 7.92 -0.63 -2.06
CA ALA A 112 6.83 -0.89 -3.05
C ALA A 112 6.94 -1.73 -4.39
N MET A 113 6.23 -2.88 -4.35
CA MET A 113 5.16 -3.44 -5.22
C MET A 113 5.37 -4.03 -6.65
N SER A 114 4.72 -5.21 -6.80
CA SER A 114 4.47 -6.10 -7.94
C SER A 114 4.03 -5.45 -9.26
N ASN A 115 4.69 -5.84 -10.36
CA ASN A 115 4.16 -6.10 -11.70
C ASN A 115 5.33 -6.40 -12.64
N ALA A 116 5.31 -7.50 -13.39
CA ALA A 116 6.16 -7.61 -14.56
C ALA A 116 5.31 -7.73 -15.84
N PRO A 117 5.81 -7.10 -16.92
CA PRO A 117 7.22 -7.03 -17.30
C PRO A 117 7.74 -5.60 -17.49
N ASP A 118 7.16 -4.58 -16.87
CA ASP A 118 7.63 -3.22 -17.13
C ASP A 118 8.76 -2.88 -16.15
N ARG A 119 10.02 -3.20 -16.53
CA ARG A 119 11.26 -2.42 -16.29
C ARG A 119 12.53 -3.28 -16.39
N LEU A 120 13.18 -3.21 -17.54
CA LEU A 120 14.56 -3.63 -17.77
C LEU A 120 15.41 -2.39 -18.15
N ASP A 121 15.41 -1.32 -17.34
CA ASP A 121 16.45 -0.27 -17.27
C ASP A 121 16.13 0.66 -16.11
N GLY A 122 17.17 0.94 -15.33
CA GLY A 122 17.35 2.25 -14.71
C GLY A 122 16.49 2.54 -13.48
N TYR A 123 16.92 1.98 -12.35
CA TYR A 123 16.52 2.29 -10.97
C TYR A 123 15.10 1.89 -10.56
N HIS A 124 15.01 0.77 -9.84
CA HIS A 124 14.37 0.71 -8.51
C HIS A 124 15.25 -0.17 -7.63
N THR A 125 15.89 0.43 -6.64
CA THR A 125 16.60 -0.28 -5.60
C THR A 125 15.58 -1.05 -4.76
N TYR A 126 15.72 -2.38 -4.80
CA TYR A 126 15.47 -3.37 -3.74
C TYR A 126 14.09 -3.40 -3.06
N ASN A 127 13.35 -4.51 -3.26
CA ASN A 127 12.67 -5.34 -2.22
C ASN A 127 11.53 -6.20 -2.80
N LEU A 128 11.84 -7.22 -3.61
CA LEU A 128 10.90 -8.33 -3.84
C LEU A 128 11.31 -9.61 -3.09
N CYS A 129 12.57 -9.74 -2.64
CA CYS A 129 13.07 -10.90 -1.91
C CYS A 129 12.60 -10.99 -0.44
N CYS A 130 12.18 -9.87 0.16
CA CYS A 130 11.74 -9.85 1.56
C CYS A 130 10.22 -9.91 1.72
N ARG A 131 9.41 -9.66 0.68
CA ARG A 131 7.94 -9.69 0.82
C ARG A 131 7.41 -11.07 1.22
N SER A 132 8.13 -12.14 0.92
CA SER A 132 7.81 -13.50 1.37
C SER A 132 8.24 -13.78 2.81
N LYS A 133 9.22 -13.02 3.34
CA LYS A 133 9.92 -13.29 4.62
C LYS A 133 9.62 -12.30 5.72
N GLN A 134 9.45 -11.01 5.44
CA GLN A 134 9.19 -9.93 6.40
C GLN A 134 8.15 -8.94 5.90
N ASP A 135 7.30 -8.47 6.81
CA ASP A 135 6.19 -7.55 6.57
C ASP A 135 6.22 -6.42 7.62
N THR A 136 5.64 -5.26 7.27
CA THR A 136 5.52 -4.14 8.20
C THR A 136 4.27 -4.35 9.06
N ASP A 137 4.46 -4.72 10.32
CA ASP A 137 3.36 -4.81 11.28
C ASP A 137 3.08 -3.43 11.85
N HIS A 138 1.90 -2.90 11.55
CA HIS A 138 1.39 -1.71 12.20
C HIS A 138 0.84 -2.11 13.56
N LEU A 139 1.54 -1.70 14.64
CA LEU A 139 1.15 -1.93 16.05
C LEU A 139 -0.36 -1.74 16.28
N GLY A 140 -0.89 -0.63 15.78
CA GLY A 140 -2.32 -0.40 15.61
C GLY A 140 -2.73 -0.75 14.17
N PRO A 141 -3.53 -1.80 13.93
CA PRO A 141 -3.90 -2.17 12.58
C PRO A 141 -4.77 -1.10 11.91
N ILE A 142 -4.42 -0.67 10.70
CA ILE A 142 -5.16 0.37 9.95
C ILE A 142 -6.63 -0.04 9.74
N SER A 143 -6.91 -1.34 9.61
CA SER A 143 -8.28 -1.86 9.50
C SER A 143 -9.15 -1.61 10.73
N LEU A 144 -8.56 -1.22 11.86
CA LEU A 144 -9.24 -0.84 13.10
C LEU A 144 -9.32 0.68 13.28
N GLY A 145 -8.80 1.46 12.34
CA GLY A 145 -8.86 2.92 12.34
C GLY A 145 -7.61 3.63 12.84
N PHE A 146 -6.51 2.90 13.05
CA PHE A 146 -5.22 3.49 13.41
C PHE A 146 -4.56 4.20 12.22
N ASN A 147 -3.78 5.24 12.53
CA ASN A 147 -3.06 6.04 11.55
C ASN A 147 -1.93 5.24 10.89
N HIS A 148 -1.70 5.49 9.60
CA HIS A 148 -0.52 4.98 8.92
C HIS A 148 0.73 5.79 9.33
N ARG A 149 1.38 5.36 10.41
CA ARG A 149 2.55 6.01 10.99
C ARG A 149 3.87 5.40 10.48
N PRO A 150 4.97 6.16 10.51
CA PRO A 150 6.31 5.68 10.16
C PRO A 150 6.91 4.73 11.22
N LYS A 151 6.19 4.46 12.32
CA LYS A 151 6.53 3.45 13.33
C LYS A 151 5.85 2.13 12.98
N PHE A 152 6.66 1.08 12.83
CA PHE A 152 6.18 -0.27 12.55
C PHE A 152 7.16 -1.28 13.13
N ARG A 153 6.67 -2.48 13.42
CA ARG A 153 7.53 -3.59 13.84
C ARG A 153 7.90 -4.43 12.62
N PRO A 154 9.19 -4.69 12.39
CA PRO A 154 9.59 -5.65 11.38
C PRO A 154 9.26 -7.06 11.88
N LEU A 155 8.21 -7.67 11.32
CA LEU A 155 7.84 -9.06 11.60
C LEU A 155 8.11 -9.94 10.39
N THR A 156 8.15 -11.26 10.59
CA THR A 156 8.10 -12.17 9.44
C THR A 156 6.71 -12.14 8.80
N ARG A 157 6.58 -12.50 7.51
CA ARG A 157 5.25 -12.56 6.86
C ARG A 157 4.32 -13.56 7.54
N ALA A 158 4.87 -14.71 7.95
CA ALA A 158 4.12 -15.73 8.70
C ALA A 158 3.65 -15.19 10.05
N ALA A 159 4.52 -14.51 10.80
CA ALA A 159 4.16 -13.87 12.06
C ALA A 159 3.11 -12.77 11.86
N ASN A 160 3.30 -11.87 10.89
CA ASN A 160 2.34 -10.80 10.59
C ASN A 160 0.97 -11.36 10.18
N SER A 161 0.97 -12.38 9.31
CA SER A 161 -0.26 -13.07 8.90
C SER A 161 -0.92 -13.81 10.06
N ALA A 162 -0.16 -14.44 10.95
CA ALA A 162 -0.67 -15.15 12.12
C ALA A 162 -1.36 -14.19 13.12
N ARG A 163 -0.89 -12.94 13.20
CA ARG A 163 -1.55 -11.91 14.01
C ARG A 163 -2.92 -11.53 13.47
N ASN A 164 -3.14 -11.50 12.16
CA ASN A 164 -4.46 -11.30 11.54
C ASN A 164 -5.26 -10.10 12.14
N ASN A 165 -4.63 -8.93 12.24
CA ASN A 165 -5.17 -7.72 12.88
C ASN A 165 -5.55 -7.88 14.37
N ARG A 166 -4.95 -8.82 15.11
CA ARG A 166 -5.12 -8.98 16.55
C ARG A 166 -4.07 -8.17 17.30
N MET A 167 -4.55 -7.32 18.19
CA MET A 167 -3.73 -6.63 19.18
C MET A 167 -3.71 -7.48 20.46
N THR A 168 -2.52 -7.60 21.03
CA THR A 168 -2.22 -8.13 22.37
C THR A 168 -2.28 -6.98 23.38
N PHE A 169 -2.36 -7.31 24.66
CA PHE A 169 -2.32 -6.33 25.73
C PHE A 169 -1.02 -5.52 25.72
N GLU A 170 0.10 -6.14 25.36
CA GLU A 170 1.37 -5.45 25.25
C GLU A 170 1.38 -4.43 24.10
N ASP A 171 0.71 -4.72 22.99
CA ASP A 171 0.53 -3.73 21.92
C ASP A 171 -0.26 -2.51 22.40
N ILE A 172 -1.31 -2.74 23.19
CA ILE A 172 -2.14 -1.66 23.73
C ILE A 172 -1.31 -0.76 24.65
N LYS A 173 -0.49 -1.33 25.53
CA LYS A 173 0.42 -0.54 26.39
C LYS A 173 1.37 0.32 25.55
N LEU A 174 1.98 -0.26 24.52
CA LEU A 174 2.90 0.48 23.64
C LEU A 174 2.16 1.60 22.89
N LEU A 175 0.95 1.33 22.38
CA LEU A 175 0.11 2.33 21.74
C LEU A 175 -0.24 3.49 22.69
N LEU A 176 -0.57 3.21 23.96
CA LEU A 176 -0.84 4.24 24.96
C LEU A 176 0.36 5.14 25.23
N VAL A 177 1.57 4.57 25.29
CA VAL A 177 2.81 5.35 25.43
C VAL A 177 3.04 6.23 24.20
N GLU A 178 2.85 5.69 23.01
CA GLU A 178 3.01 6.45 21.76
C GLU A 178 1.99 7.59 21.62
N GLU A 179 0.76 7.38 22.07
CA GLU A 179 -0.34 8.36 22.02
C GLU A 179 -0.03 9.67 22.75
N ILE A 180 0.82 9.63 23.78
CA ILE A 180 1.27 10.83 24.51
C ILE A 180 2.01 11.78 23.55
N THR A 181 2.77 11.23 22.62
CA THR A 181 3.67 11.99 21.74
C THR A 181 3.05 12.38 20.41
N GLU A 182 2.14 11.56 19.88
CA GLU A 182 1.53 11.78 18.57
C GLU A 182 0.16 11.10 18.45
N PRO A 183 -0.75 11.60 17.60
CA PRO A 183 -2.01 10.94 17.32
C PRO A 183 -1.80 9.56 16.67
N ILE A 184 -2.21 8.50 17.37
CA ILE A 184 -2.09 7.12 16.87
C ILE A 184 -3.30 6.64 16.07
N ILE A 185 -4.45 7.29 16.24
CA ILE A 185 -5.73 6.89 15.67
C ILE A 185 -6.34 8.00 14.83
N SER A 186 -7.03 7.62 13.75
CA SER A 186 -7.77 8.55 12.92
C SER A 186 -8.91 9.17 13.70
N ALA A 187 -9.18 10.45 13.45
CA ALA A 187 -10.22 11.21 14.16
C ALA A 187 -11.59 10.50 14.14
N HIS A 188 -11.96 9.84 13.04
CA HIS A 188 -13.23 9.11 12.91
C HIS A 188 -13.37 7.92 13.88
N SER A 189 -12.27 7.35 14.38
CA SER A 189 -12.27 6.21 15.30
C SER A 189 -11.78 6.58 16.69
N LYS A 190 -11.44 7.85 16.95
CA LYS A 190 -10.86 8.29 18.22
C LYS A 190 -11.79 8.00 19.40
N SER A 191 -13.09 8.25 19.24
CA SER A 191 -14.07 8.10 20.33
C SER A 191 -14.17 6.67 20.86
N ILE A 192 -14.17 5.65 19.99
CA ILE A 192 -14.22 4.24 20.45
C ILE A 192 -12.93 3.82 21.16
N TRP A 193 -11.78 4.34 20.72
CA TRP A 193 -10.49 4.10 21.36
C TRP A 193 -10.45 4.74 22.75
N ASP A 194 -10.81 6.01 22.87
CA ASP A 194 -10.77 6.73 24.15
C ASP A 194 -11.70 6.11 25.20
N LEU A 195 -12.88 5.64 24.79
CA LEU A 195 -13.84 4.97 25.68
C LEU A 195 -13.33 3.64 26.26
N LEU A 196 -12.44 2.94 25.55
CA LEU A 196 -12.12 1.54 25.83
C LEU A 196 -10.64 1.27 26.13
N LYS A 197 -9.71 2.11 25.68
CA LYS A 197 -8.25 1.86 25.78
C LYS A 197 -7.78 1.58 27.20
N ASN A 198 -8.35 2.27 28.20
CA ASN A 198 -8.02 2.12 29.62
C ASN A 198 -8.79 0.98 30.32
N LYS A 199 -9.71 0.30 29.61
CA LYS A 199 -10.46 -0.84 30.16
C LYS A 199 -9.79 -2.18 29.86
N VAL A 200 -8.79 -2.22 28.98
CA VAL A 200 -8.07 -3.44 28.59
C VAL A 200 -7.11 -3.87 29.69
N ARG A 201 -7.22 -5.11 30.20
CA ARG A 201 -6.34 -5.63 31.26
C ARG A 201 -5.53 -6.86 30.85
N ASN A 202 -5.90 -7.50 29.74
CA ASN A 202 -5.29 -8.75 29.26
C ASN A 202 -5.55 -8.94 27.76
N ASP A 203 -5.00 -10.01 27.17
CA ASP A 203 -5.14 -10.31 25.74
C ASP A 203 -6.59 -10.59 25.31
N THR A 204 -7.43 -11.11 26.21
CA THR A 204 -8.87 -11.33 25.93
C THR A 204 -9.57 -9.99 25.73
N ASP A 205 -9.30 -9.01 26.59
CA ASP A 205 -9.84 -7.67 26.47
C ASP A 205 -9.29 -6.95 25.23
N ALA A 206 -8.00 -7.14 24.90
CA ALA A 206 -7.39 -6.58 23.70
C ALA A 206 -8.05 -7.12 22.42
N LEU A 207 -8.38 -8.43 22.42
CA LEU A 207 -9.13 -9.06 21.34
C LEU A 207 -10.57 -8.52 21.25
N LYS A 208 -11.25 -8.33 22.39
CA LYS A 208 -12.58 -7.71 22.45
C LYS A 208 -12.55 -6.29 21.88
N LEU A 209 -11.61 -5.46 22.32
CA LEU A 209 -11.39 -4.12 21.79
C LEU A 209 -11.19 -4.14 20.27
N GLY A 210 -10.29 -4.99 19.78
CA GLY A 210 -10.03 -5.12 18.34
C GLY A 210 -11.27 -5.51 17.53
N LYS A 211 -12.18 -6.34 18.07
CA LYS A 211 -13.46 -6.66 17.43
C LYS A 211 -14.37 -5.44 17.36
N LEU A 212 -14.53 -4.71 18.46
CA LEU A 212 -15.38 -3.51 18.51
C LEU A 212 -14.85 -2.38 17.62
N MET A 213 -13.53 -2.18 17.56
CA MET A 213 -12.93 -1.19 16.65
C MET A 213 -13.12 -1.58 15.19
N ARG A 214 -13.09 -2.88 14.86
CA ARG A 214 -13.39 -3.37 13.51
C ARG A 214 -14.84 -3.14 13.14
N GLU A 215 -15.75 -3.39 14.08
CA GLU A 215 -17.18 -3.09 13.92
C GLU A 215 -17.35 -1.58 13.71
N ASN A 216 -16.77 -0.73 14.55
CA ASN A 216 -16.76 0.72 14.40
C ASN A 216 -16.29 1.18 13.01
N MET A 217 -15.18 0.63 12.51
CA MET A 217 -14.71 0.90 11.14
C MET A 217 -15.72 0.48 10.07
N HIS A 218 -16.48 -0.59 10.30
CA HIS A 218 -17.56 -0.96 9.40
C HIS A 218 -18.67 0.10 9.39
N HIS A 219 -19.11 0.61 10.54
CA HIS A 219 -20.11 1.69 10.63
C HIS A 219 -19.60 2.96 9.90
N ILE A 220 -18.36 3.36 10.16
CA ILE A 220 -17.76 4.56 9.52
C ILE A 220 -17.72 4.42 7.99
N LEU A 221 -17.27 3.28 7.47
CA LEU A 221 -17.24 3.04 6.03
C LEU A 221 -18.65 2.97 5.43
N SER A 222 -19.64 2.48 6.18
CA SER A 222 -21.04 2.52 5.77
C SER A 222 -21.58 3.95 5.70
N ILE A 223 -21.27 4.80 6.69
CA ILE A 223 -21.61 6.23 6.72
C ILE A 223 -20.97 6.95 5.53
N PHE A 224 -19.68 6.74 5.27
CA PHE A 224 -19.00 7.31 4.11
C PHE A 224 -19.63 6.84 2.81
N SER A 225 -19.98 5.56 2.70
CA SER A 225 -20.67 5.05 1.51
C SER A 225 -22.05 5.69 1.34
N TYR A 226 -22.78 5.95 2.42
CA TYR A 226 -24.08 6.61 2.40
C TYR A 226 -23.96 8.05 1.88
N LEU A 227 -23.04 8.84 2.45
CA LEU A 227 -22.78 10.22 2.00
C LEU A 227 -22.30 10.28 0.55
N ALA A 228 -21.42 9.35 0.14
CA ALA A 228 -20.94 9.25 -1.23
C ALA A 228 -22.05 8.91 -2.24
N LYS A 229 -23.04 8.08 -1.85
CA LYS A 229 -24.21 7.74 -2.66
C LYS A 229 -25.18 8.92 -2.79
N LYS A 230 -25.28 9.77 -1.77
CA LYS A 230 -26.04 11.03 -1.80
C LYS A 230 -25.35 12.18 -2.55
N GLY A 231 -24.18 11.96 -3.13
CA GLY A 231 -23.49 12.96 -3.95
C GLY A 231 -22.38 13.74 -3.23
N TYR A 232 -22.19 13.54 -1.92
CA TYR A 232 -21.23 14.32 -1.12
C TYR A 232 -19.81 13.78 -1.13
N LYS A 233 -19.32 13.34 -2.30
CA LYS A 233 -17.96 12.78 -2.43
C LYS A 233 -16.87 13.83 -2.18
N ASP A 234 -17.08 15.07 -2.61
CA ASP A 234 -16.09 16.14 -2.46
C ASP A 234 -15.91 16.57 -1.00
N PHE A 235 -16.99 16.49 -0.22
CA PHE A 235 -16.93 16.65 1.24
C PHE A 235 -16.05 15.55 1.86
N LEU A 236 -16.21 14.29 1.44
CA LEU A 236 -15.40 13.18 1.94
C LEU A 236 -13.92 13.29 1.52
N ILE A 237 -13.65 13.70 0.28
CA ILE A 237 -12.29 13.87 -0.23
C ILE A 237 -11.53 14.91 0.59
N ARG A 238 -12.14 16.08 0.81
CA ARG A 238 -11.50 17.20 1.53
C ARG A 238 -11.24 16.89 3.01
N ASN A 239 -12.17 16.20 3.66
CA ASN A 239 -12.10 16.01 5.11
C ASN A 239 -11.46 14.69 5.56
N PHE A 240 -11.32 13.70 4.67
CA PHE A 240 -10.85 12.36 5.08
C PHE A 240 -9.79 11.73 4.17
N LEU A 241 -9.62 12.17 2.92
CA LEU A 241 -8.60 11.61 2.03
C LEU A 241 -7.30 12.41 2.00
N HIS A 242 -7.35 13.73 2.15
CA HIS A 242 -6.17 14.59 2.12
C HIS A 242 -5.22 14.32 0.92
N PRO A 243 -5.72 14.35 -0.33
CA PRO A 243 -4.92 14.07 -1.52
C PRO A 243 -3.71 15.00 -1.69
N GLU A 244 -3.71 16.17 -1.05
CA GLU A 244 -2.59 17.11 -0.98
C GLU A 244 -1.30 16.49 -0.42
N TYR A 245 -1.38 15.43 0.39
CA TYR A 245 -0.20 14.71 0.86
C TYR A 245 0.59 14.05 -0.28
N ALA A 246 -0.07 13.77 -1.42
CA ALA A 246 0.62 13.26 -2.59
C ALA A 246 1.61 14.25 -3.20
N ASN A 247 1.57 15.54 -2.83
CA ASN A 247 2.49 16.58 -3.33
C ASN A 247 3.85 16.56 -2.64
N TYR A 248 4.06 15.67 -1.67
CA TYR A 248 5.28 15.61 -0.89
C TYR A 248 6.04 14.30 -1.14
N SER A 249 7.35 14.43 -1.22
CA SER A 249 8.28 13.31 -1.10
C SER A 249 8.76 13.22 0.35
N ILE A 250 8.75 12.02 0.90
CA ILE A 250 9.23 11.76 2.27
C ILE A 250 10.56 11.01 2.18
N LYS A 251 11.55 11.48 2.94
CA LYS A 251 12.85 10.82 3.13
C LYS A 251 13.09 10.65 4.63
N PHE A 252 13.59 9.48 5.02
CA PHE A 252 14.06 9.24 6.39
C PHE A 252 15.58 9.33 6.42
N GLU A 253 16.11 10.05 7.40
CA GLU A 253 17.54 10.12 7.68
C GLU A 253 17.92 9.18 8.82
N ILE A 254 19.05 8.47 8.65
CA ILE A 254 19.57 7.51 9.64
C ILE A 254 18.48 6.51 10.06
N PHE A 255 17.81 5.92 9.07
CA PHE A 255 16.81 4.89 9.31
C PHE A 255 17.50 3.58 9.70
N ASP A 256 17.16 3.06 10.88
CA ASP A 256 17.50 1.70 11.28
C ASP A 256 16.38 0.74 10.88
N PRO A 257 16.63 -0.12 9.90
CA PRO A 257 15.65 -1.08 9.41
C PRO A 257 15.36 -2.28 10.30
N LYS A 258 16.22 -2.57 11.29
CA LYS A 258 15.96 -3.67 12.23
C LYS A 258 14.98 -3.24 13.31
N THR A 259 15.00 -1.96 13.67
CA THR A 259 14.18 -1.40 14.74
C THR A 259 13.05 -0.53 14.21
N GLY A 260 13.12 -0.08 12.96
CA GLY A 260 12.19 0.89 12.37
C GLY A 260 12.45 2.33 12.83
N THR A 261 13.51 2.58 13.60
CA THR A 261 13.82 3.91 14.14
C THR A 261 14.46 4.81 13.08
N TYR A 262 14.34 6.12 13.22
CA TYR A 262 14.98 7.10 12.34
C TYR A 262 15.31 8.36 13.13
N LYS A 263 16.33 9.11 12.69
CA LYS A 263 16.68 10.40 13.30
C LYS A 263 15.73 11.51 12.88
N GLU A 264 15.44 11.59 11.58
CA GLU A 264 14.62 12.68 11.01
C GLU A 264 13.78 12.19 9.84
N MET A 265 12.57 12.76 9.71
CA MET A 265 11.72 12.60 8.53
C MET A 265 11.66 13.94 7.79
N ILE A 266 12.31 13.99 6.62
CA ILE A 266 12.32 15.16 5.75
C ILE A 266 11.16 15.07 4.78
N LYS A 267 10.33 16.11 4.77
CA LYS A 267 9.19 16.27 3.86
C LYS A 267 9.51 17.36 2.84
N THR A 268 9.67 16.99 1.58
CA THR A 268 9.98 17.92 0.48
C THR A 268 8.78 18.06 -0.44
N SER A 269 8.25 19.27 -0.60
CA SER A 269 7.20 19.53 -1.58
C SER A 269 7.74 19.37 -3.00
N GLY A 270 6.86 18.96 -3.92
CA GLY A 270 7.25 18.84 -5.31
C GLY A 270 6.13 19.20 -6.27
N THR A 271 6.50 19.73 -7.42
CA THR A 271 5.58 20.30 -8.43
C THR A 271 5.44 19.41 -9.66
N LYS A 272 6.04 18.21 -9.65
CA LYS A 272 6.00 17.28 -10.79
C LYS A 272 4.57 16.83 -11.05
N LYS A 273 4.18 16.76 -12.32
CA LYS A 273 2.89 16.21 -12.80
C LYS A 273 2.55 14.83 -12.20
N GLN A 274 3.58 14.05 -11.87
CA GLN A 274 3.43 12.76 -11.19
C GLN A 274 2.65 12.86 -9.87
N TYR A 275 2.85 13.91 -9.06
CA TYR A 275 2.18 14.06 -7.78
C TYR A 275 0.68 14.30 -7.96
N ALA A 276 0.30 15.19 -8.88
CA ALA A 276 -1.10 15.40 -9.25
C ALA A 276 -1.75 14.12 -9.81
N ASN A 277 -1.03 13.34 -10.61
CA ASN A 277 -1.52 12.06 -11.11
C ASN A 277 -1.71 11.03 -9.98
N ASN A 278 -0.80 10.99 -9.00
CA ASN A 278 -0.91 10.13 -7.83
C ASN A 278 -2.11 10.51 -6.95
N ALA A 279 -2.32 11.80 -6.71
CA ALA A 279 -3.49 12.33 -6.00
C ALA A 279 -4.79 11.89 -6.67
N LYS A 280 -4.92 12.12 -7.98
CA LYS A 280 -6.10 11.69 -8.78
C LYS A 280 -6.32 10.18 -8.71
N ARG A 281 -5.25 9.41 -8.83
CA ARG A 281 -5.31 7.94 -8.72
C ARG A 281 -5.76 7.50 -7.32
N TYR A 282 -5.24 8.13 -6.28
CA TYR A 282 -5.58 7.83 -4.90
C TYR A 282 -7.07 8.08 -4.63
N ILE A 283 -7.59 9.26 -5.01
CA ILE A 283 -9.03 9.59 -4.89
C ILE A 283 -9.88 8.54 -5.61
N ARG A 284 -9.55 8.22 -6.87
CA ARG A 284 -10.29 7.23 -7.66
C ARG A 284 -10.33 5.87 -6.98
N ILE A 285 -9.18 5.35 -6.55
CA ILE A 285 -9.08 4.05 -5.90
C ILE A 285 -9.85 4.04 -4.58
N SER A 286 -9.76 5.10 -3.78
CA SER A 286 -10.47 5.20 -2.49
C SER A 286 -11.99 5.17 -2.69
N LEU A 287 -12.54 5.96 -3.62
CA LEU A 287 -13.97 5.98 -3.91
C LEU A 287 -14.47 4.68 -4.56
N GLU A 288 -13.68 4.08 -5.45
CA GLU A 288 -13.98 2.78 -6.04
C GLU A 288 -14.01 1.69 -4.96
N SER A 289 -13.02 1.67 -4.08
CA SER A 289 -12.96 0.73 -2.95
C SER A 289 -14.13 0.91 -2.00
N LEU A 290 -14.54 2.14 -1.71
CA LEU A 290 -15.71 2.45 -0.89
C LEU A 290 -17.01 1.94 -1.54
N LYS A 291 -17.18 2.15 -2.86
CA LYS A 291 -18.31 1.60 -3.62
C LYS A 291 -18.32 0.07 -3.54
N GLN A 292 -17.20 -0.59 -3.81
CA GLN A 292 -17.08 -2.04 -3.75
C GLN A 292 -17.31 -2.58 -2.33
N TYR A 293 -16.86 -1.86 -1.31
CA TYR A 293 -17.09 -2.20 0.09
C TYR A 293 -18.60 -2.31 0.37
N SER A 294 -19.42 -1.41 -0.18
CA SER A 294 -20.87 -1.39 0.00
C SER A 294 -21.64 -2.48 -0.77
N LEU A 295 -21.03 -3.10 -1.78
CA LEU A 295 -21.66 -4.12 -2.63
C LEU A 295 -21.48 -5.56 -2.11
N LYS A 296 -20.64 -5.77 -1.10
CA LYS A 296 -20.37 -7.11 -0.56
C LYS A 296 -21.59 -7.66 0.18
N LYS A 297 -22.25 -8.66 -0.42
CA LYS A 297 -23.48 -9.32 0.09
C LYS A 297 -23.32 -10.00 1.46
N ASN A 298 -22.13 -10.54 1.77
CA ASN A 298 -21.88 -11.28 3.03
C ASN A 298 -21.65 -10.37 4.26
N ARG A 299 -21.87 -9.06 4.12
CA ARG A 299 -21.78 -8.13 5.26
C ARG A 299 -23.21 -7.83 5.68
N ASN A 300 -23.50 -8.00 6.96
CA ASN A 300 -24.78 -7.61 7.56
C ASN A 300 -24.92 -6.07 7.51
N LEU A 301 -25.13 -5.52 6.32
CA LEU A 301 -25.21 -4.10 5.99
C LEU A 301 -26.43 -3.41 6.65
N LYS A 302 -27.32 -4.18 7.29
CA LYS A 302 -28.62 -3.72 7.78
C LYS A 302 -28.72 -3.50 9.30
N LYS A 303 -27.65 -3.64 10.09
CA LYS A 303 -27.70 -3.49 11.56
C LYS A 303 -26.79 -2.42 12.15
N TRP A 304 -26.43 -1.41 11.35
CA TRP A 304 -25.51 -0.36 11.80
C TRP A 304 -26.20 0.97 12.13
N LEU A 305 -27.40 1.19 11.57
CA LEU A 305 -28.25 2.35 11.83
C LEU A 305 -29.15 2.05 13.03
N ASN A 306 -29.12 2.95 14.00
CA ASN A 306 -30.15 3.14 15.02
C ASN A 306 -30.77 4.53 14.84
N ASP A 307 -31.88 4.79 15.51
CA ASP A 307 -32.65 6.04 15.39
C ASP A 307 -31.75 7.27 15.58
N ASP A 308 -30.89 7.27 16.60
CA ASP A 308 -29.94 8.38 16.87
C ASP A 308 -28.97 8.64 15.71
N THR A 309 -28.42 7.58 15.11
CA THR A 309 -27.50 7.71 13.96
C THR A 309 -28.22 8.14 12.69
N GLU A 310 -29.47 7.73 12.50
CA GLU A 310 -30.30 8.16 11.38
C GLU A 310 -30.62 9.65 11.47
N GLU A 311 -31.07 10.10 12.64
CA GLU A 311 -31.36 11.51 12.90
C GLU A 311 -30.12 12.38 12.70
N ASN A 312 -28.99 11.97 13.28
CA ASN A 312 -27.73 12.70 13.11
C ASN A 312 -27.31 12.78 11.65
N LEU A 313 -27.43 11.69 10.88
CA LEU A 313 -27.09 11.69 9.45
C LEU A 313 -28.05 12.52 8.61
N ALA A 314 -29.34 12.54 8.93
CA ALA A 314 -30.28 13.46 8.29
C ALA A 314 -29.88 14.91 8.52
N GLN A 315 -29.45 15.25 9.75
CA GLN A 315 -28.96 16.59 10.07
C GLN A 315 -27.63 16.92 9.39
N VAL A 316 -26.71 15.96 9.23
CA VAL A 316 -25.49 16.11 8.40
C VAL A 316 -25.87 16.47 6.97
N VAL A 317 -26.80 15.72 6.36
CA VAL A 317 -27.25 15.96 4.99
C VAL A 317 -27.87 17.36 4.85
N LYS A 318 -28.75 17.76 5.78
CA LYS A 318 -29.34 19.11 5.80
C LYS A 318 -28.29 20.21 5.84
N TYR A 319 -27.21 20.05 6.62
CA TYR A 319 -26.11 21.01 6.63
C TYR A 319 -25.30 21.02 5.33
N LEU A 320 -25.13 19.87 4.68
CA LEU A 320 -24.45 19.79 3.38
C LEU A 320 -25.30 20.42 2.26
N GLU A 321 -26.63 20.22 2.28
CA GLU A 321 -27.57 20.86 1.35
C GLU A 321 -27.56 22.39 1.50
N SER A 322 -27.43 22.89 2.73
CA SER A 322 -27.29 24.32 2.99
C SER A 322 -25.87 24.87 2.79
N GLY A 323 -24.93 24.07 2.26
CA GLY A 323 -23.53 24.46 2.06
C GLY A 323 -22.70 24.67 3.34
N ASN A 324 -23.22 24.31 4.51
CA ASN A 324 -22.53 24.50 5.79
C ASN A 324 -21.68 23.28 6.17
N GLU A 325 -20.57 23.11 5.47
CA GLU A 325 -19.67 21.97 5.67
C GLU A 325 -19.08 21.89 7.08
N LYS A 326 -18.85 23.03 7.75
CA LYS A 326 -18.31 23.04 9.12
C LYS A 326 -19.31 22.40 10.09
N LYS A 327 -20.58 22.79 10.03
CA LYS A 327 -21.64 22.16 10.84
C LYS A 327 -21.86 20.71 10.45
N ALA A 328 -21.82 20.40 9.16
CA ALA A 328 -21.93 19.01 8.68
C ALA A 328 -20.81 18.12 9.24
N LEU A 329 -19.56 18.61 9.25
CA LEU A 329 -18.42 17.88 9.78
C LEU A 329 -18.53 17.68 11.30
N SER A 330 -18.88 18.74 12.05
CA SER A 330 -19.13 18.65 13.49
C SER A 330 -20.19 17.59 13.80
N LYS A 331 -21.33 17.66 13.12
CA LYS A 331 -22.43 16.72 13.32
C LYS A 331 -22.07 15.30 12.91
N LEU A 332 -21.21 15.13 11.90
CA LEU A 332 -20.70 13.82 11.50
C LEU A 332 -19.77 13.21 12.57
N PHE A 333 -18.96 14.02 13.24
CA PHE A 333 -18.16 13.55 14.38
C PHE A 333 -19.05 13.16 15.57
N GLU A 334 -20.11 13.91 15.86
CA GLU A 334 -21.14 13.52 16.84
C GLU A 334 -21.76 12.17 16.47
N THR A 335 -22.06 11.92 15.19
CA THR A 335 -22.53 10.60 14.73
C THR A 335 -21.52 9.49 15.06
N PHE A 336 -20.23 9.72 14.85
CA PHE A 336 -19.19 8.73 15.20
C PHE A 336 -19.10 8.48 16.70
N GLU A 337 -19.31 9.51 17.52
CA GLU A 337 -19.37 9.35 18.98
C GLU A 337 -20.57 8.51 19.43
N VAL A 338 -21.74 8.72 18.84
CA VAL A 338 -22.94 7.90 19.13
C VAL A 338 -22.68 6.44 18.79
N VAL A 339 -22.12 6.16 17.60
CA VAL A 339 -21.72 4.80 17.20
C VAL A 339 -20.74 4.20 18.21
N ALA A 340 -19.71 4.95 18.59
CA ALA A 340 -18.70 4.50 19.54
C ALA A 340 -19.30 4.21 20.93
N LYS A 341 -20.18 5.07 21.44
CA LYS A 341 -20.88 4.87 22.72
C LYS A 341 -21.70 3.58 22.70
N HIS A 342 -22.52 3.38 21.66
CA HIS A 342 -23.31 2.17 21.51
C HIS A 342 -22.42 0.91 21.48
N LEU A 343 -21.36 0.90 20.67
CA LEU A 343 -20.43 -0.24 20.62
C LEU A 343 -19.70 -0.48 21.94
N SER A 344 -19.35 0.58 22.67
CA SER A 344 -18.62 0.47 23.93
C SER A 344 -19.39 -0.28 25.03
N THR A 345 -20.74 -0.30 24.96
CA THR A 345 -21.58 -1.07 25.89
C THR A 345 -21.33 -2.57 25.80
N LYS A 346 -20.89 -3.07 24.63
CA LYS A 346 -20.61 -4.49 24.37
C LYS A 346 -19.24 -4.93 24.91
N PHE A 347 -18.47 -4.03 25.52
CA PHE A 347 -17.13 -4.34 26.01
C PHE A 347 -17.12 -5.08 27.35
N ASN A 348 -18.14 -4.81 28.19
CA ASN A 348 -18.27 -5.37 29.53
C ASN A 348 -18.45 -6.89 29.50
#